data_AF-A0A349X3X2-F1
#
_entry.id   AF-A0A349X3X2-F1
#
_cell.length_a   1.000
_cell.length_b   1.000
_cell.length_c   1.000
_cell.angle_alpha   90.00
_cell.angle_beta   90.00
_cell.angle_gamma   90.00
#
_symmetry.space_group_name_H-M   'P 1'
#
loop_
_entity.id
_entity.type
_entity.pdbx_description
1 polymer ?
#
loop_
_entity_poly.entity_id
_entity_poly.type
_entity_poly.pdbx_seq_one_letter_code
_entity_poly.pdbx_strand_id
1 'polypeptide(L)'
;DSLVENDGDLKDPESLASSQPTYVDSRNRAVKSEFLVLVGLCTHLGCSPKYIKKLDSAAPDASWNGGFFCACHGSKFDMAGRVYKGVPASENLVVPPYTYETDSLMIIGVDGENA
;
A
#
# COMPACT_ATOMS: atom_id res chain seq x y z
N ASP A 1 1.89 10.89 13.10
CA ASP A 1 1.78 9.59 12.41
C ASP A 1 2.22 9.82 10.98
N SER A 2 3.27 9.14 10.51
CA SER A 2 3.92 9.43 9.22
C SER A 2 2.99 9.18 8.02
N LEU A 3 1.92 8.40 8.19
CA LEU A 3 0.91 8.22 7.15
C LEU A 3 0.10 9.50 6.91
N VAL A 4 -0.28 10.21 7.98
CA VAL A 4 -1.04 11.48 7.89
C VAL A 4 -0.21 12.58 7.25
N GLU A 5 1.10 12.60 7.53
CA GLU A 5 2.04 13.56 6.94
C GLU A 5 2.11 13.45 5.41
N ASN A 6 1.80 12.29 4.83
CA ASN A 6 1.83 12.07 3.39
C ASN A 6 0.54 12.50 2.68
N ASP A 7 -0.59 12.72 3.38
CA ASP A 7 -1.92 12.84 2.75
C ASP A 7 -1.99 13.94 1.68
N GLY A 8 -1.25 15.03 1.88
CA GLY A 8 -1.12 16.13 0.90
C GLY A 8 -0.50 15.73 -0.43
N ASP A 9 0.33 14.67 -0.44
CA ASP A 9 1.11 14.21 -1.59
C ASP A 9 0.53 12.95 -2.25
N LEU A 10 -0.53 12.36 -1.70
CA LEU A 10 -1.13 11.11 -2.17
C LEU A 10 -2.31 11.34 -3.12
N LYS A 11 -2.46 10.47 -4.13
CA LYS A 11 -3.56 10.55 -5.09
C LYS A 11 -4.90 10.15 -4.46
N ASP A 12 -4.89 9.15 -3.59
CA ASP A 12 -6.06 8.60 -2.90
C ASP A 12 -5.71 8.34 -1.41
N PRO A 13 -5.59 9.39 -0.57
CA PRO A 13 -5.13 9.26 0.82
C PRO A 13 -6.10 8.48 1.71
N GLU A 14 -7.41 8.55 1.41
CA GLU A 14 -8.48 7.89 2.16
C GLU A 14 -8.93 6.57 1.51
N SER A 15 -8.19 6.08 0.50
CA SER A 15 -8.44 4.83 -0.19
C SER A 15 -9.87 4.68 -0.77
N LEU A 16 -10.50 5.77 -1.20
CA LEU A 16 -11.88 5.78 -1.69
C LEU A 16 -12.04 5.09 -3.05
N ALA A 17 -10.98 5.08 -3.86
CA ALA A 17 -10.94 4.43 -5.18
C ALA A 17 -10.09 3.15 -5.15
N SER A 18 -9.68 2.68 -3.97
CA SER A 18 -8.77 1.56 -3.83
C SER A 18 -9.50 0.21 -3.92
N SER A 19 -8.90 -0.75 -4.61
CA SER A 19 -9.32 -2.16 -4.54
C SER A 19 -8.86 -2.77 -3.22
N GLN A 20 -9.77 -2.85 -2.25
CA GLN A 20 -9.54 -3.44 -0.92
C GLN A 20 -10.86 -3.91 -0.30
N PRO A 21 -10.83 -4.86 0.65
CA PRO A 21 -12.01 -5.27 1.41
C PRO A 21 -12.55 -4.15 2.30
N THR A 22 -13.83 -4.18 2.68
CA THR A 22 -14.43 -3.06 3.44
C THR A 22 -14.08 -3.09 4.93
N TYR A 23 -13.68 -4.25 5.45
CA TYR A 23 -13.26 -4.43 6.85
C TYR A 23 -11.86 -3.93 7.19
N VAL A 24 -11.04 -3.53 6.21
CA VAL A 24 -9.72 -2.94 6.51
C VAL A 24 -9.87 -1.45 6.80
N ASP A 25 -9.05 -0.92 7.70
CA ASP A 25 -9.00 0.53 7.91
C ASP A 25 -8.62 1.24 6.60
N SER A 26 -9.32 2.31 6.26
CA SER A 26 -9.13 2.97 4.95
C SER A 26 -7.75 3.61 4.80
N ARG A 27 -7.15 4.08 5.91
CA ARG A 27 -5.85 4.78 5.88
C ARG A 27 -4.67 3.82 6.04
N ASN A 28 -4.72 2.95 7.04
CA ASN A 28 -3.70 1.94 7.32
C ASN A 28 -3.76 0.77 6.36
N ARG A 29 -4.93 0.53 5.74
CA ARG A 29 -5.18 -0.52 4.75
C ARG A 29 -4.92 -1.93 5.29
N ALA A 30 -5.19 -2.08 6.58
CA ALA A 30 -4.96 -3.29 7.37
C ALA A 30 -6.05 -3.46 8.44
N VAL A 31 -6.30 -4.71 8.86
CA VAL A 31 -7.12 -5.04 10.04
C VAL A 31 -6.33 -4.83 11.33
N LYS A 32 -5.09 -5.33 11.36
CA LYS A 32 -4.13 -5.17 12.46
C LYS A 32 -2.98 -4.29 11.95
N SER A 33 -2.80 -3.10 12.55
CA SER A 33 -1.88 -2.06 12.04
C SER A 33 -0.42 -2.50 11.88
N GLU A 34 0.00 -3.55 12.58
CA GLU A 34 1.34 -4.12 12.51
C GLU A 34 1.57 -5.03 11.29
N PHE A 35 0.50 -5.43 10.59
CA PHE A 35 0.56 -6.28 9.40
C PHE A 35 -0.11 -5.62 8.19
N LEU A 36 0.68 -5.42 7.13
CA LEU A 36 0.16 -4.93 5.86
C LEU A 36 0.22 -6.06 4.81
N VAL A 37 -0.93 -6.33 4.19
CA VAL A 37 -1.07 -7.35 3.15
C VAL A 37 -1.39 -6.66 1.83
N LEU A 38 -0.49 -6.78 0.85
CA LEU A 38 -0.64 -6.17 -0.46
C LEU A 38 -0.33 -7.17 -1.57
N VAL A 39 -1.03 -7.03 -2.69
CA VAL A 39 -0.60 -7.63 -3.94
C VAL A 39 0.62 -6.85 -4.45
N GLY A 40 1.77 -7.52 -4.55
CA GLY A 40 3.03 -6.94 -4.97
C GLY A 40 3.14 -6.62 -6.46
N LEU A 41 2.08 -6.09 -7.07
CA LEU A 41 1.98 -5.72 -8.48
C LEU A 41 1.66 -4.23 -8.59
N CYS A 42 2.55 -3.48 -9.22
CA CYS A 42 2.36 -2.06 -9.49
C CYS A 42 1.10 -1.85 -10.34
N THR A 43 0.24 -0.93 -9.92
CA THR A 43 -1.02 -0.56 -10.60
C THR A 43 -0.82 0.20 -11.91
N HIS A 44 0.44 0.47 -12.31
CA HIS A 44 0.73 0.93 -13.66
C HIS A 44 0.69 -0.23 -14.67
N LEU A 45 1.69 -1.11 -14.65
CA LEU A 45 1.89 -2.20 -15.62
C LEU A 45 2.42 -3.50 -14.98
N GLY A 46 2.15 -3.71 -13.69
CA GLY A 46 2.35 -5.02 -13.04
C GLY A 46 3.76 -5.35 -12.57
N CYS A 47 4.76 -4.49 -12.75
CA CYS A 47 6.09 -4.69 -12.14
C CYS A 47 5.99 -4.83 -10.61
N SER A 48 6.89 -5.60 -9.99
CA SER A 48 6.93 -5.72 -8.53
C SER A 48 7.66 -4.54 -7.87
N PRO A 49 6.97 -3.68 -7.09
CA PRO A 49 7.62 -2.59 -6.37
C PRO A 49 8.56 -3.14 -5.27
N LYS A 50 9.66 -2.43 -5.01
CA LYS A 50 10.59 -2.77 -3.94
C LYS A 50 10.31 -1.93 -2.71
N TYR A 51 10.35 -2.55 -1.54
CA TYR A 51 10.36 -1.83 -0.28
C TYR A 51 11.69 -1.09 -0.12
N ILE A 52 11.62 0.23 0.09
CA ILE A 52 12.79 1.10 0.28
C ILE A 52 12.52 2.01 1.47
N LYS A 53 13.50 2.10 2.37
CA LYS A 53 13.43 2.95 3.57
C LYS A 53 13.75 4.40 3.20
N LYS A 54 13.22 5.37 3.95
CA LYS A 54 13.45 6.82 3.74
C LYS A 54 14.94 7.20 3.57
N LEU A 55 15.82 6.61 4.37
CA LEU A 55 17.26 6.94 4.39
C LEU A 55 18.11 5.97 3.54
N ASP A 56 17.47 5.12 2.74
CA ASP A 56 18.18 4.25 1.81
C ASP A 56 18.76 5.07 0.65
N SER A 57 19.97 4.73 0.18
CA SER A 57 20.57 5.38 -0.98
C SER A 57 19.77 5.13 -2.27
N ALA A 58 18.94 4.10 -2.27
CA ALA A 58 18.00 3.80 -3.34
C ALA A 58 16.69 4.63 -3.30
N ALA A 59 16.53 5.55 -2.34
CA ALA A 59 15.36 6.41 -2.29
C ALA A 59 15.28 7.29 -3.56
N PRO A 60 14.10 7.40 -4.20
CA PRO A 60 13.93 8.15 -5.45
C PRO A 60 14.07 9.67 -5.28
N ASP A 61 13.78 10.20 -4.09
CA ASP A 61 13.95 11.61 -3.73
C ASP A 61 14.00 11.80 -2.20
N ALA A 62 14.55 12.93 -1.75
CA ALA A 62 14.77 13.22 -0.33
C ALA A 62 13.47 13.54 0.45
N SER A 63 12.40 13.93 -0.25
CA SER A 63 11.10 14.23 0.35
C SER A 63 10.26 12.98 0.62
N TRP A 64 10.57 11.87 -0.05
CA TRP A 64 9.81 10.63 0.07
C TRP A 64 10.06 9.95 1.42
N ASN A 65 8.98 9.65 2.15
CA ASN A 65 9.03 9.11 3.50
C ASN A 65 9.27 7.58 3.57
N GLY A 66 9.71 6.97 2.46
CA GLY A 66 9.84 5.51 2.33
C GLY A 66 8.50 4.83 2.03
N GLY A 67 8.59 3.54 1.71
CA GLY A 67 7.45 2.75 1.25
C GLY A 67 7.86 1.82 0.11
N PHE A 68 7.08 1.82 -0.97
CA PHE A 68 7.35 0.98 -2.13
C PHE A 68 7.69 1.80 -3.37
N PHE A 69 8.78 1.44 -4.04
CA PHE A 69 9.24 2.09 -5.26
C PHE A 69 9.27 1.11 -6.44
N CYS A 70 8.64 1.50 -7.55
CA CYS A 70 8.62 0.73 -8.79
C CYS A 70 9.49 1.41 -9.87
N ALA A 71 10.75 0.95 -9.99
CA ALA A 71 11.75 1.52 -10.89
C ALA A 71 11.42 1.42 -12.39
N CYS A 72 10.46 0.57 -12.80
CA CYS A 72 10.07 0.45 -14.21
C CYS A 72 9.68 1.79 -14.84
N HIS A 73 8.94 2.62 -14.11
CA HIS A 73 8.48 3.94 -14.57
C HIS A 73 8.43 4.99 -13.44
N GLY A 74 9.12 4.74 -12.32
CA GLY A 74 9.25 5.69 -11.23
C GLY A 74 8.01 5.87 -10.34
N SER A 75 7.12 4.87 -10.25
CA SER A 75 5.96 4.97 -9.34
C SER A 75 6.35 4.80 -7.88
N LYS A 76 5.79 5.65 -7.02
CA LYS A 76 6.05 5.70 -5.58
C LYS A 76 4.77 5.41 -4.81
N PHE A 77 4.90 4.63 -3.75
CA PHE A 77 3.85 4.34 -2.79
C PHE A 77 4.39 4.54 -1.37
N ASP A 78 3.53 4.92 -0.43
CA ASP A 78 3.93 5.06 0.96
C ASP A 78 3.94 3.70 1.70
N MET A 79 4.12 3.74 3.02
CA MET A 79 4.16 2.55 3.86
C MET A 79 2.83 1.77 3.91
N ALA A 80 1.69 2.37 3.58
CA ALA A 80 0.39 1.69 3.46
C ALA A 80 0.11 1.24 2.00
N GLY A 81 1.06 1.43 1.08
CA GLY A 81 0.89 1.14 -0.34
C GLY A 81 0.02 2.17 -1.06
N ARG A 82 -0.17 3.37 -0.51
CA ARG A 82 -0.94 4.45 -1.13
C ARG A 82 -0.08 5.20 -2.14
N VAL A 83 -0.61 5.45 -3.33
CA VAL A 83 0.14 5.99 -4.47
C VAL A 83 0.31 7.51 -4.34
N TYR A 84 1.53 7.99 -4.61
CA TYR A 84 1.83 9.42 -4.66
C TYR A 84 1.23 10.08 -5.91
N LYS A 85 0.99 11.39 -5.86
CA LYS A 85 0.62 12.20 -7.03
C LYS A 85 1.81 12.29 -8.00
N GLY A 86 1.50 12.55 -9.28
CA GLY A 86 2.51 12.84 -10.30
C GLY A 86 3.34 11.64 -10.78
N VAL A 87 2.90 10.41 -10.49
CA VAL A 87 3.54 9.19 -11.01
C VAL A 87 2.60 8.39 -11.93
N PRO A 88 3.10 7.47 -12.77
CA PRO A 88 2.27 6.72 -13.73
C PRO A 88 1.26 5.74 -13.12
N ALA A 89 1.53 5.17 -11.95
CA ALA A 89 0.59 4.28 -11.26
C ALA A 89 -0.74 5.01 -10.98
N SER A 90 -1.86 4.37 -11.35
CA SER A 90 -3.18 5.01 -11.28
C SER A 90 -3.82 4.93 -9.90
N GLU A 91 -3.48 3.93 -9.09
CA GLU A 91 -4.21 3.55 -7.87
C GLU A 91 -3.27 3.05 -6.78
N ASN A 92 -3.75 3.01 -5.54
CA ASN A 92 -3.06 2.36 -4.41
C ASN A 92 -2.85 0.86 -4.71
N LEU A 93 -1.81 0.25 -4.13
CA LEU A 93 -1.56 -1.19 -4.29
C LEU A 93 -2.75 -2.00 -3.74
N VAL A 94 -3.18 -3.04 -4.46
CA VAL A 94 -4.36 -3.83 -4.07
C VAL A 94 -4.15 -4.49 -2.71
N VAL A 95 -5.14 -4.40 -1.82
CA VAL A 95 -5.22 -5.27 -0.64
C VAL A 95 -6.09 -6.45 -1.03
N PRO A 96 -5.59 -7.70 -1.03
CA PRO A 96 -6.41 -8.86 -1.33
C PRO A 96 -7.38 -9.13 -0.17
N PRO A 97 -8.45 -9.92 -0.35
CA PRO A 97 -9.20 -10.49 0.76
C PRO A 97 -8.28 -11.35 1.65
N TYR A 98 -8.42 -11.25 2.97
CA TYR A 98 -7.78 -12.14 3.93
C TYR A 98 -8.58 -12.23 5.24
N THR A 99 -8.33 -13.28 6.01
CA THR A 99 -8.89 -13.46 7.35
C THR A 99 -7.83 -13.99 8.32
N TYR A 100 -8.06 -13.76 9.62
CA TYR A 100 -7.27 -14.37 10.70
C TYR A 100 -8.08 -15.52 11.31
N GLU A 101 -7.68 -16.76 11.04
CA GLU A 101 -8.24 -17.95 11.70
C GLU A 101 -7.85 -18.02 13.18
N THR A 102 -6.63 -17.55 13.47
CA THR A 102 -6.10 -17.38 14.82
C THR A 102 -5.23 -16.12 14.86
N ASP A 103 -4.72 -15.75 16.03
CA ASP A 103 -3.79 -14.62 16.15
C ASP A 103 -2.48 -14.79 15.37
N SER A 104 -2.11 -16.02 15.02
CA SER A 104 -0.85 -16.33 14.33
C SER A 104 -1.04 -16.95 12.93
N LEU A 105 -2.28 -17.20 12.51
CA LEU A 105 -2.60 -17.79 11.21
C LEU A 105 -3.51 -16.86 10.40
N MET A 106 -2.97 -16.31 9.31
CA MET A 106 -3.70 -15.54 8.32
C MET A 106 -3.89 -16.37 7.05
N ILE A 107 -5.09 -16.36 6.49
CA ILE A 107 -5.41 -16.95 5.18
C ILE A 107 -5.69 -15.82 4.19
N ILE A 108 -4.97 -15.82 3.06
CA ILE A 108 -5.19 -14.87 1.96
C ILE A 108 -6.13 -15.52 0.93
N GLY A 109 -7.10 -14.75 0.42
CA GLY A 109 -8.10 -15.17 -0.57
C GLY A 109 -9.45 -15.55 0.01
N VAL A 110 -9.60 -15.58 1.34
CA VAL A 110 -10.88 -15.76 2.04
C VAL A 110 -11.35 -14.42 2.56
N ASP A 111 -12.55 -14.03 2.19
CA ASP A 111 -13.18 -12.80 2.64
C ASP A 111 -13.84 -13.00 4.01
N GLY A 112 -13.37 -12.27 5.02
CA GLY A 112 -13.93 -12.33 6.38
C GLY A 112 -15.37 -11.82 6.48
N GLU A 113 -15.90 -11.13 5.47
CA GLU A 113 -17.32 -10.74 5.40
C GLU A 113 -18.25 -11.91 5.05
N ASN A 114 -17.72 -13.00 4.50
CA ASN A 114 -18.48 -14.19 4.07
C ASN A 114 -18.14 -15.46 4.88
N ALA A 115 -17.42 -15.32 5.99
CA ALA A 115 -17.08 -16.42 6.91
C ALA A 115 -18.09 -16.54 8.05
#